data_AF-A4S3J1-F1
#
_entry.id   AF-A4S3J1-F1
#
_cell.length_a   1.000
_cell.length_b   1.000
_cell.length_c   1.000
_cell.angle_alpha   90.00
_cell.angle_beta   90.00
_cell.angle_gamma   90.00
#
_symmetry.space_group_name_H-M   'P 1'
#
loop_
_entity.id
_entity.type
_entity.pdbx_description
1 polymer ?
#
loop_
_entity_poly.entity_id
_entity_poly.type
_entity_poly.pdbx_seq_one_letter_code
_entity_poly.pdbx_strand_id
1 'polypeptide(L)'
;MTVKQRPRTGGRATAREDGAREANEEARARASGRAARSATIGSGLALALWWASSPRWWTATRDEGKPAVDARAAAYAFGTSTEAISGWSLRDVAEFLAMSDARWLGSTVEATEAVSRDDGRKRVARRADGFARFVATHHKTGTALMHDVFSTIANRSSPPYTFFDVRAFEDAELVVNEVTGKGLERAARRRFREADIVLDYHFGKSLPAFIEQNETTRLLQSMISVSNAREYRIVHVVRDPLDVLVSGLAYHARSPNDERWLSRARVAELSYAEFLKTASPKDAIAAEMSFSDDEIRMLALTYVQCERNRDTCLNLRLEAFERNFDRTLERALRFLRFPSQNITSMIQIASVHDVSKWSEDELRKNEHYTKRIDRRPYYEAAREDDDIWRTITALRRAMGYDATS
;
A
#
# COMPACT_ATOMS: atom_id res chain seq x y z
N MET A 1 38.09 -46.00 52.93
CA MET A 1 37.04 -46.22 51.91
C MET A 1 36.95 -44.94 51.10
N THR A 2 37.50 -44.93 49.88
CA THR A 2 37.61 -43.69 49.09
C THR A 2 37.04 -43.94 47.70
N VAL A 3 36.10 -43.08 47.32
CA VAL A 3 35.15 -43.21 46.21
C VAL A 3 35.84 -43.01 44.85
N LYS A 4 35.62 -43.92 43.90
CA LYS A 4 35.97 -43.77 42.47
C LYS A 4 34.99 -42.82 41.77
N GLN A 5 35.47 -41.71 41.22
CA GLN A 5 34.72 -40.90 40.26
C GLN A 5 34.96 -41.36 38.81
N ARG A 6 33.89 -41.40 38.00
CA ARG A 6 33.90 -41.59 36.54
C ARG A 6 34.33 -40.31 35.81
N PRO A 7 34.97 -40.39 34.63
CA PRO A 7 35.21 -39.22 33.79
C PRO A 7 33.92 -38.79 33.06
N ARG A 8 33.68 -37.47 33.04
CA ARG A 8 32.61 -36.79 32.30
C ARG A 8 32.93 -36.75 30.79
N THR A 9 32.01 -37.21 29.97
CA THR A 9 31.95 -36.93 28.53
C THR A 9 31.29 -35.56 28.31
N GLY A 10 32.08 -34.56 27.90
CA GLY A 10 31.56 -33.24 27.52
C GLY A 10 32.58 -32.50 26.68
N GLY A 11 32.39 -32.47 25.36
CA GLY A 11 33.33 -31.76 24.48
C GLY A 11 33.08 -31.89 22.97
N ARG A 12 31.83 -32.06 22.52
CA ARG A 12 31.55 -32.15 21.07
C ARG A 12 30.30 -31.41 20.57
N ALA A 13 29.50 -30.83 21.46
CA ALA A 13 28.29 -30.08 21.09
C ALA A 13 28.57 -28.59 20.84
N THR A 14 29.48 -27.97 21.61
CA THR A 14 29.73 -26.52 21.57
C THR A 14 30.40 -26.05 20.27
N ALA A 15 31.44 -26.76 19.81
CA ALA A 15 32.19 -26.35 18.60
C ALA A 15 31.36 -26.39 17.29
N ARG A 16 30.29 -27.18 17.22
CA ARG A 16 29.40 -27.26 16.05
C ARG A 16 28.34 -26.16 16.05
N GLU A 17 27.93 -25.70 17.23
CA GLU A 17 27.02 -24.57 17.41
C GLU A 17 27.75 -23.23 17.21
N ASP A 18 28.99 -23.14 17.69
CA ASP A 18 29.83 -21.94 17.52
C ASP A 18 30.23 -21.73 16.05
N GLY A 19 30.60 -22.79 15.32
CA GLY A 19 30.91 -22.70 13.88
C GLY A 19 29.67 -22.42 13.00
N ALA A 20 28.48 -22.89 13.40
CA ALA A 20 27.23 -22.53 12.73
C ALA A 20 26.82 -21.08 13.00
N ARG A 21 27.19 -20.53 14.15
CA ARG A 21 26.93 -19.15 14.57
C ARG A 21 27.89 -18.16 13.90
N GLU A 22 29.18 -18.48 13.81
CA GLU A 22 30.17 -17.71 13.03
C GLU A 22 29.86 -17.71 11.53
N ALA A 23 29.46 -18.85 10.95
CA ALA A 23 29.05 -18.90 9.55
C ALA A 23 27.77 -18.08 9.29
N ASN A 24 26.87 -17.97 10.27
CA ASN A 24 25.69 -17.12 10.20
C ASN A 24 26.05 -15.63 10.36
N GLU A 25 27.03 -15.30 11.19
CA GLU A 25 27.54 -13.94 11.40
C GLU A 25 28.35 -13.43 10.19
N GLU A 26 29.16 -14.28 9.56
CA GLU A 26 29.80 -13.97 8.28
C GLU A 26 28.79 -13.86 7.13
N ALA A 27 27.77 -14.72 7.09
CA ALA A 27 26.67 -14.58 6.12
C ALA A 27 25.87 -13.29 6.34
N ARG A 28 25.64 -12.88 7.60
CA ARG A 28 25.03 -11.59 7.98
C ARG A 28 25.91 -10.40 7.63
N ALA A 29 27.22 -10.48 7.82
CA ALA A 29 28.18 -9.42 7.48
C ALA A 29 28.37 -9.26 5.95
N ARG A 30 28.34 -10.38 5.20
CA ARG A 30 28.36 -10.37 3.73
C ARG A 30 27.02 -9.91 3.16
N ALA A 31 25.91 -10.21 3.84
CA ALA A 31 24.58 -9.69 3.51
C ALA A 31 24.47 -8.19 3.81
N SER A 32 24.99 -7.69 4.93
CA SER A 32 24.98 -6.26 5.28
C SER A 32 25.92 -5.42 4.40
N GLY A 33 27.09 -5.95 4.04
CA GLY A 33 28.03 -5.31 3.10
C GLY A 33 27.54 -5.25 1.64
N ARG A 34 26.71 -6.22 1.21
CA ARG A 34 26.01 -6.20 -0.09
C ARG A 34 24.65 -5.47 -0.03
N ALA A 35 23.99 -5.44 1.13
CA ALA A 35 22.74 -4.70 1.37
C ALA A 35 22.98 -3.18 1.39
N ALA A 36 24.12 -2.71 1.90
CA ALA A 36 24.53 -1.31 1.78
C ALA A 36 24.72 -0.85 0.32
N ARG A 37 24.90 -1.81 -0.61
CA ARG A 37 25.00 -1.57 -2.07
C ARG A 37 23.72 -1.91 -2.85
N SER A 38 22.72 -2.50 -2.20
CA SER A 38 21.43 -2.89 -2.81
C SER A 38 20.25 -2.06 -2.28
N ALA A 39 20.44 -1.32 -1.18
CA ALA A 39 19.59 -0.20 -0.76
C ALA A 39 19.84 1.07 -1.62
N THR A 40 20.06 0.88 -2.91
CA THR A 40 20.54 1.93 -3.83
C THR A 40 19.64 2.10 -5.05
N ILE A 41 18.41 1.56 -5.07
CA ILE A 41 17.51 1.68 -6.23
C ILE A 41 16.03 2.00 -5.85
N GLY A 42 15.70 2.10 -4.56
CA GLY A 42 14.67 3.07 -4.10
C GLY A 42 15.22 4.51 -4.09
N SER A 43 16.52 4.63 -4.34
CA SER A 43 17.40 5.72 -3.95
C SER A 43 17.86 6.52 -5.18
N GLY A 44 16.90 6.99 -5.96
CA GLY A 44 17.11 8.16 -6.84
C GLY A 44 16.39 9.34 -6.23
N LEU A 45 15.08 9.17 -6.06
CA LEU A 45 14.22 10.10 -5.32
C LEU A 45 14.44 9.99 -3.82
N ALA A 46 14.44 8.79 -3.22
CA ALA A 46 14.80 8.66 -1.81
C ALA A 46 16.26 9.06 -1.53
N LEU A 47 17.18 9.02 -2.51
CA LEU A 47 18.58 9.45 -2.36
C LEU A 47 18.74 10.98 -2.54
N ALA A 48 17.96 11.59 -3.42
CA ALA A 48 17.83 13.04 -3.53
C ALA A 48 17.13 13.64 -2.29
N LEU A 49 16.08 12.99 -1.79
CA LEU A 49 15.41 13.29 -0.52
C LEU A 49 16.31 12.99 0.70
N TRP A 50 17.16 11.96 0.63
CA TRP A 50 18.19 11.60 1.63
C TRP A 50 19.37 12.58 1.66
N TRP A 51 19.80 13.14 0.51
CA TRP A 51 20.78 14.23 0.44
C TRP A 51 20.21 15.55 0.97
N ALA A 52 18.91 15.82 0.78
CA ALA A 52 18.27 17.04 1.26
C ALA A 52 17.99 17.05 2.78
N SER A 53 17.96 15.90 3.45
CA SER A 53 17.50 15.74 4.86
C SER A 53 18.58 15.26 5.85
N SER A 54 19.86 15.27 5.44
CA SER A 54 20.96 14.51 6.05
C SER A 54 21.38 14.76 7.52
N PRO A 55 21.05 15.84 8.25
CA PRO A 55 21.46 15.94 9.65
C PRO A 55 20.63 15.10 10.64
N ARG A 56 19.35 14.84 10.34
CA ARG A 56 18.41 14.23 11.31
C ARG A 56 18.40 12.69 11.34
N TRP A 57 18.87 12.04 10.28
CA TRP A 57 18.81 10.59 10.14
C TRP A 57 19.95 9.84 10.85
N TRP A 58 21.10 10.49 11.06
CA TRP A 58 22.27 9.89 11.69
C TRP A 58 22.07 9.50 13.16
N THR A 59 21.06 10.07 13.82
CA THR A 59 20.75 9.79 15.24
C THR A 59 19.71 8.69 15.44
N ALA A 60 18.87 8.38 14.44
CA ALA A 60 17.76 7.42 14.57
C ALA A 60 18.14 5.96 14.31
N THR A 61 19.22 5.69 13.56
CA THR A 61 19.67 4.32 13.21
C THR A 61 20.64 3.73 14.23
N ARG A 62 20.82 4.38 15.38
CA ARG A 62 21.79 3.99 16.42
C ARG A 62 21.19 3.19 17.57
N ASP A 63 19.89 2.89 17.52
CA ASP A 63 19.24 2.10 18.56
C ASP A 63 19.55 0.61 18.34
N GLU A 64 20.36 0.06 19.24
CA GLU A 64 21.01 -1.24 19.16
C GLU A 64 19.97 -2.39 19.20
N GLY A 65 19.99 -3.29 18.20
CA GLY A 65 19.45 -4.65 18.35
C GLY A 65 18.26 -5.07 17.48
N LYS A 66 17.72 -4.24 16.57
CA LYS A 66 16.67 -4.69 15.63
C LYS A 66 17.25 -5.16 14.28
N PRO A 67 16.80 -6.30 13.71
CA PRO A 67 17.31 -6.79 12.44
C PRO A 67 17.01 -5.76 11.34
N ALA A 68 18.04 -5.44 10.54
CA ALA A 68 17.93 -4.60 9.37
C ALA A 68 16.79 -5.09 8.48
N VAL A 69 15.84 -4.21 8.20
CA VAL A 69 14.71 -4.45 7.29
C VAL A 69 15.26 -4.94 5.95
N ASP A 70 14.67 -6.01 5.39
CA ASP A 70 14.98 -6.42 4.01
C ASP A 70 14.82 -5.19 3.09
N ALA A 71 15.87 -4.82 2.36
CA ALA A 71 15.86 -3.64 1.49
C ALA A 71 14.73 -3.68 0.45
N ARG A 72 14.26 -4.88 0.07
CA ARG A 72 13.07 -5.06 -0.78
C ARG A 72 11.76 -4.88 -0.03
N ALA A 73 11.75 -5.05 1.28
CA ALA A 73 10.58 -4.88 2.13
C ALA A 73 10.46 -3.44 2.67
N ALA A 74 11.55 -2.68 2.78
CA ALA A 74 11.54 -1.23 3.00
C ALA A 74 11.11 -0.43 1.74
N ALA A 75 11.10 -1.08 0.57
CA ALA A 75 10.43 -0.51 -0.60
C ALA A 75 8.98 -0.18 -0.22
N TYR A 76 8.48 0.96 -0.70
CA TYR A 76 7.13 1.46 -0.38
C TYR A 76 6.94 2.03 1.04
N ALA A 77 8.01 2.27 1.80
CA ALA A 77 7.97 3.03 3.05
C ALA A 77 8.32 4.52 2.78
N PHE A 78 7.46 5.22 2.04
CA PHE A 78 7.66 6.64 1.74
C PHE A 78 7.26 7.53 2.93
N GLY A 79 6.25 7.09 3.68
CA GLY A 79 5.59 7.74 4.81
C GLY A 79 4.98 9.11 4.47
N THR A 80 4.30 9.72 5.44
CA THR A 80 4.04 11.19 5.45
C THR A 80 5.34 12.02 5.48
N SER A 81 6.47 11.33 5.60
CA SER A 81 7.83 11.81 5.61
C SER A 81 8.25 12.57 4.35
N THR A 82 7.64 12.41 3.18
CA THR A 82 8.02 13.30 2.05
C THR A 82 7.68 14.77 2.32
N GLU A 83 6.71 15.07 3.20
CA GLU A 83 6.52 16.45 3.70
C GLU A 83 7.28 16.67 5.01
N ALA A 84 7.15 15.77 6.00
CA ALA A 84 7.76 15.98 7.32
C ALA A 84 9.32 15.92 7.33
N ILE A 85 9.93 15.24 6.35
CA ILE A 85 11.39 15.04 6.25
C ILE A 85 11.99 15.86 5.10
N SER A 86 11.32 15.96 3.96
CA SER A 86 11.82 16.72 2.79
C SER A 86 11.10 18.04 2.52
N GLY A 87 9.93 18.29 3.12
CA GLY A 87 9.15 19.51 2.89
C GLY A 87 8.49 19.58 1.50
N TRP A 88 8.44 18.48 0.76
CA TRP A 88 7.92 18.48 -0.62
C TRP A 88 6.40 18.37 -0.64
N SER A 89 5.78 19.35 -1.26
CA SER A 89 4.35 19.36 -1.60
C SER A 89 4.05 18.36 -2.73
N LEU A 90 2.76 18.12 -2.98
CA LEU A 90 2.30 17.35 -4.14
C LEU A 90 2.84 17.92 -5.45
N ARG A 91 2.93 19.24 -5.56
CA ARG A 91 3.50 19.92 -6.71
C ARG A 91 4.96 19.58 -6.92
N ASP A 92 5.78 19.65 -5.87
CA ASP A 92 7.21 19.33 -5.95
C ASP A 92 7.43 17.88 -6.40
N VAL A 93 6.63 16.95 -5.87
CA VAL A 93 6.65 15.54 -6.28
C VAL A 93 6.23 15.38 -7.74
N ALA A 94 5.15 16.04 -8.17
CA ALA A 94 4.66 15.96 -9.54
C ALA A 94 5.70 16.49 -10.54
N GLU A 95 6.29 17.66 -10.25
CA GLU A 95 7.34 18.27 -11.06
C GLU A 95 8.57 17.36 -11.13
N PHE A 96 9.03 16.82 -10.00
CA PHE A 96 10.14 15.87 -9.96
C PHE A 96 9.87 14.62 -10.82
N LEU A 97 8.69 14.03 -10.70
CA LEU A 97 8.32 12.82 -11.45
C LEU A 97 8.19 13.11 -12.95
N ALA A 98 7.72 14.30 -13.34
CA ALA A 98 7.62 14.70 -14.74
C ALA A 98 9.00 15.04 -15.37
N MET A 99 9.92 15.60 -14.58
CA MET A 99 11.31 15.88 -15.01
C MET A 99 12.17 14.62 -15.10
N SER A 100 11.84 13.60 -14.31
CA SER A 100 12.47 12.29 -14.38
C SER A 100 12.06 11.64 -15.70
N ASP A 101 12.90 11.78 -16.74
CA ASP A 101 12.64 11.25 -18.09
C ASP A 101 12.10 9.81 -17.97
N ALA A 102 10.97 9.52 -18.63
CA ALA A 102 10.31 8.22 -18.61
C ALA A 102 11.28 7.07 -19.01
N ARG A 103 12.39 7.41 -19.69
CA ARG A 103 13.51 6.51 -20.02
C ARG A 103 14.37 6.07 -18.83
N TRP A 104 14.42 6.83 -17.73
CA TRP A 104 15.01 6.42 -16.44
C TRP A 104 14.02 5.62 -15.57
N LEU A 105 12.74 5.60 -15.94
CA LEU A 105 11.64 4.91 -15.28
C LEU A 105 11.23 3.59 -15.95
N GLY A 106 11.81 3.29 -17.10
CA GLY A 106 11.63 2.04 -17.81
C GLY A 106 11.70 2.30 -19.30
N SER A 107 12.77 1.81 -19.94
CA SER A 107 12.76 1.56 -21.37
C SER A 107 11.41 0.97 -21.79
N THR A 108 10.84 1.56 -22.82
CA THR A 108 9.76 1.00 -23.63
C THR A 108 9.96 -0.51 -23.81
N VAL A 109 9.21 -1.28 -23.04
CA VAL A 109 8.93 -2.67 -23.34
C VAL A 109 7.42 -2.71 -23.35
N GLU A 110 6.86 -2.98 -24.53
CA GLU A 110 5.49 -3.45 -24.67
C GLU A 110 5.18 -4.39 -23.51
N ALA A 111 3.97 -4.35 -22.98
CA ALA A 111 3.53 -5.29 -21.98
C ALA A 111 3.53 -6.71 -22.58
N THR A 112 4.71 -7.32 -22.76
CA THR A 112 4.87 -8.75 -22.92
C THR A 112 4.41 -9.31 -21.59
N GLU A 113 3.23 -9.92 -21.65
CA GLU A 113 2.62 -10.66 -20.58
C GLU A 113 3.72 -11.50 -19.92
N ALA A 114 4.17 -11.08 -18.73
CA ALA A 114 4.91 -11.95 -17.85
C ALA A 114 3.92 -12.99 -17.33
N VAL A 115 3.50 -13.89 -18.22
CA VAL A 115 2.89 -15.16 -17.88
C VAL A 115 4.00 -15.91 -17.17
N SER A 116 4.04 -15.77 -15.84
CA SER A 116 4.77 -16.69 -14.99
C SER A 116 4.36 -18.09 -15.42
N ARG A 117 5.28 -18.83 -16.06
CA ARG A 117 5.07 -20.22 -16.44
C ARG A 117 4.61 -20.97 -15.19
N ASP A 118 3.35 -21.34 -15.20
CA ASP A 118 2.72 -22.13 -14.16
C ASP A 118 3.15 -23.57 -14.36
N ASP A 119 4.27 -23.95 -13.76
CA ASP A 119 4.64 -25.35 -13.62
C ASP A 119 3.63 -25.96 -12.64
N GLY A 120 2.57 -26.56 -13.18
CA GLY A 120 1.36 -27.09 -12.51
C GLY A 120 1.56 -28.16 -11.42
N ARG A 121 2.67 -28.10 -10.68
CA ARG A 121 3.05 -28.95 -9.55
C ARG A 121 3.36 -28.17 -8.27
N LYS A 122 3.32 -26.83 -8.25
CA LYS A 122 3.59 -26.07 -7.01
C LYS A 122 2.41 -26.12 -6.04
N ARG A 123 2.72 -26.47 -4.80
CA ARG A 123 1.80 -26.43 -3.65
C ARG A 123 1.20 -25.03 -3.54
N VAL A 124 -0.08 -24.94 -3.15
CA VAL A 124 -0.77 -23.65 -2.94
C VAL A 124 0.05 -22.79 -1.98
N ALA A 125 0.61 -21.68 -2.46
CA ALA A 125 1.42 -20.80 -1.62
C ALA A 125 0.54 -20.11 -0.59
N ARG A 126 0.76 -20.42 0.69
CA ARG A 126 0.04 -19.88 1.84
C ARG A 126 0.96 -19.07 2.73
N ARG A 127 0.36 -18.36 3.69
CA ARG A 127 1.10 -17.64 4.70
C ARG A 127 2.01 -18.52 5.53
N ALA A 128 1.56 -19.73 5.86
CA ALA A 128 2.35 -20.74 6.55
C ALA A 128 3.62 -21.15 5.78
N ASP A 129 3.65 -20.95 4.45
CA ASP A 129 4.82 -21.21 3.60
C ASP A 129 5.76 -19.99 3.52
N GLY A 130 5.41 -18.89 4.20
CA GLY A 130 6.13 -17.61 4.14
C GLY A 130 5.71 -16.71 2.97
N PHE A 131 4.60 -16.99 2.28
CA PHE A 131 4.11 -16.19 1.16
C PHE A 131 2.96 -15.26 1.54
N ALA A 132 2.98 -14.02 1.07
CA ALA A 132 1.96 -13.01 1.37
C ALA A 132 1.37 -12.35 0.12
N ARG A 133 0.06 -12.14 0.11
CA ARG A 133 -0.64 -11.38 -0.93
C ARG A 133 -1.06 -10.04 -0.35
N PHE A 134 -0.64 -8.96 -0.97
CA PHE A 134 -1.06 -7.61 -0.63
C PHE A 134 -1.95 -7.06 -1.74
N VAL A 135 -3.10 -6.52 -1.36
CA VAL A 135 -3.96 -5.71 -2.22
C VAL A 135 -3.82 -4.30 -1.67
N ALA A 136 -3.07 -3.46 -2.38
CA ALA A 136 -2.74 -2.11 -1.95
C ALA A 136 -3.70 -1.11 -2.61
N THR A 137 -4.25 -0.20 -1.82
CA THR A 137 -5.17 0.84 -2.31
C THR A 137 -4.86 2.17 -1.63
N HIS A 138 -5.27 3.26 -2.28
CA HIS A 138 -5.28 4.62 -1.74
C HIS A 138 -6.72 5.15 -1.67
N HIS A 139 -6.91 6.29 -1.02
CA HIS A 139 -8.21 6.94 -1.00
C HIS A 139 -8.79 7.08 -2.43
N LYS A 140 -10.06 6.69 -2.58
CA LYS A 140 -10.83 6.74 -3.85
C LYS A 140 -10.29 5.92 -5.03
N THR A 141 -9.36 4.99 -4.79
CA THR A 141 -8.88 4.03 -5.81
C THR A 141 -9.63 2.69 -5.83
N GLY A 142 -10.70 2.54 -5.03
CA GLY A 142 -11.53 1.33 -5.02
C GLY A 142 -11.32 0.40 -3.82
N THR A 143 -10.91 0.93 -2.66
CA THR A 143 -10.73 0.16 -1.42
C THR A 143 -11.94 -0.69 -1.04
N ALA A 144 -13.16 -0.13 -1.09
CA ALA A 144 -14.38 -0.87 -0.79
C ALA A 144 -14.61 -2.05 -1.76
N LEU A 145 -14.42 -1.82 -3.06
CA LEU A 145 -14.53 -2.89 -4.06
C LEU A 145 -13.53 -4.00 -3.79
N MET A 146 -12.28 -3.65 -3.49
CA MET A 146 -11.23 -4.63 -3.19
C MET A 146 -11.49 -5.38 -1.88
N HIS A 147 -12.00 -4.70 -0.86
CA HIS A 147 -12.46 -5.36 0.37
C HIS A 147 -13.53 -6.41 0.06
N ASP A 148 -14.58 -6.03 -0.65
CA ASP A 148 -15.73 -6.89 -0.90
C ASP A 148 -15.34 -8.09 -1.76
N VAL A 149 -14.56 -7.86 -2.83
CA VAL A 149 -14.02 -8.92 -3.71
C VAL A 149 -13.14 -9.89 -2.94
N PHE A 150 -12.10 -9.41 -2.28
CA PHE A 150 -11.11 -10.31 -1.66
C PHE A 150 -11.61 -10.95 -0.37
N SER A 151 -12.46 -10.29 0.42
CA SER A 151 -13.14 -10.93 1.56
C SER A 151 -14.08 -12.04 1.11
N THR A 152 -14.83 -11.83 0.02
CA THR A 152 -15.74 -12.84 -0.54
C THR A 152 -14.98 -14.03 -1.11
N ILE A 153 -13.89 -13.78 -1.86
CA ILE A 153 -12.98 -14.84 -2.33
C ILE A 153 -12.40 -15.60 -1.15
N ALA A 154 -11.90 -14.92 -0.12
CA ALA A 154 -11.27 -15.53 1.03
C ALA A 154 -12.23 -16.47 1.78
N ASN A 155 -13.46 -16.01 1.99
CA ASN A 155 -14.48 -16.74 2.76
C ASN A 155 -15.13 -17.89 1.99
N ARG A 156 -15.29 -17.76 0.66
CA ARG A 156 -16.04 -18.73 -0.16
C ARG A 156 -15.16 -19.68 -0.98
N SER A 157 -13.85 -19.44 -1.04
CA SER A 157 -12.92 -20.39 -1.67
C SER A 157 -12.80 -21.67 -0.86
N SER A 158 -12.50 -22.79 -1.55
CA SER A 158 -12.17 -24.06 -0.91
C SER A 158 -10.74 -24.50 -1.27
N PRO A 159 -9.82 -24.62 -0.30
CA PRO A 159 -9.96 -24.22 1.10
C PRO A 159 -9.95 -22.68 1.26
N PRO A 160 -10.58 -22.13 2.33
CA PRO A 160 -10.68 -20.69 2.55
C PRO A 160 -9.30 -20.06 2.75
N TYR A 161 -9.21 -18.75 2.51
CA TYR A 161 -8.02 -17.94 2.78
C TYR A 161 -8.25 -17.08 4.01
N THR A 162 -7.20 -16.82 4.78
CA THR A 162 -7.26 -15.81 5.84
C THR A 162 -7.13 -14.42 5.22
N PHE A 163 -8.07 -13.53 5.53
CA PHE A 163 -8.12 -12.16 5.05
C PHE A 163 -7.95 -11.18 6.22
N PHE A 164 -7.16 -10.13 6.00
CA PHE A 164 -6.95 -9.05 6.96
C PHE A 164 -7.08 -7.70 6.27
N ASP A 165 -8.05 -6.90 6.70
CA ASP A 165 -8.22 -5.51 6.30
C ASP A 165 -7.58 -4.59 7.34
N VAL A 166 -6.54 -3.86 6.94
CA VAL A 166 -5.82 -2.95 7.82
C VAL A 166 -6.72 -1.81 8.30
N ARG A 167 -7.54 -1.21 7.42
CA ARG A 167 -8.40 -0.07 7.75
C ARG A 167 -9.53 -0.49 8.69
N ALA A 168 -10.17 -1.63 8.41
CA ALA A 168 -11.24 -2.13 9.28
C ALA A 168 -10.76 -2.39 10.73
N PHE A 169 -9.49 -2.79 10.91
CA PHE A 169 -8.90 -2.94 12.24
C PHE A 169 -8.53 -1.60 12.88
N GLU A 170 -8.01 -0.64 12.11
CA GLU A 170 -7.72 0.71 12.60
C GLU A 170 -8.99 1.41 13.08
N ASP A 171 -10.05 1.37 12.29
CA ASP A 171 -11.36 1.94 12.62
C ASP A 171 -11.95 1.28 13.87
N ALA A 172 -11.78 -0.03 14.04
CA ALA A 172 -12.21 -0.75 15.24
C ALA A 172 -11.38 -0.39 16.49
N GLU A 173 -10.07 -0.19 16.35
CA GLU A 173 -9.19 0.23 17.44
C GLU A 173 -9.53 1.64 17.93
N LEU A 174 -9.83 2.57 17.02
CA LEU A 174 -10.31 3.91 17.34
C LEU A 174 -11.60 3.90 18.18
N VAL A 175 -12.43 2.86 18.04
CA VAL A 175 -13.65 2.64 18.83
C VAL A 175 -13.37 1.94 20.17
N VAL A 176 -12.42 1.00 20.23
CA VAL A 176 -12.14 0.18 21.43
C VAL A 176 -11.23 0.87 22.45
N ASN A 177 -10.48 1.89 22.04
CA ASN A 177 -9.63 2.69 22.94
C ASN A 177 -10.38 3.49 24.02
N GLU A 178 -11.71 3.33 24.14
CA GLU A 178 -12.47 3.75 25.32
C GLU A 178 -12.39 2.76 26.50
N VAL A 179 -12.00 1.47 26.34
CA VAL A 179 -12.02 0.50 27.48
C VAL A 179 -10.89 -0.56 27.57
N THR A 180 -10.20 -1.06 26.52
CA THR A 180 -9.13 -2.10 26.72
C THR A 180 -8.01 -2.16 25.64
N GLY A 181 -6.87 -1.48 25.87
CA GLY A 181 -5.89 -1.16 24.81
C GLY A 181 -4.60 -2.01 24.67
N LYS A 182 -4.52 -3.29 25.08
CA LYS A 182 -3.28 -4.11 24.84
C LYS A 182 -3.51 -5.53 24.31
N GLY A 183 -4.64 -6.15 24.64
CA GLY A 183 -5.00 -7.47 24.14
C GLY A 183 -5.39 -7.45 22.66
N LEU A 184 -6.11 -6.41 22.24
CA LEU A 184 -6.59 -6.22 20.87
C LEU A 184 -5.42 -6.01 19.89
N GLU A 185 -4.47 -5.13 20.21
CA GLU A 185 -3.29 -4.88 19.37
C GLU A 185 -2.49 -6.16 19.10
N ARG A 186 -2.21 -6.96 20.14
CA ARG A 186 -1.48 -8.22 20.00
C ARG A 186 -2.24 -9.21 19.12
N ALA A 187 -3.57 -9.25 19.24
CA ALA A 187 -4.41 -10.08 18.38
C ALA A 187 -4.41 -9.58 16.93
N ALA A 188 -4.49 -8.27 16.69
CA ALA A 188 -4.42 -7.66 15.37
C ALA A 188 -3.09 -7.95 14.67
N ARG A 189 -1.95 -7.71 15.35
CA ARG A 189 -0.61 -8.04 14.82
C ARG A 189 -0.44 -9.51 14.51
N ARG A 190 -1.06 -10.39 15.30
CA ARG A 190 -1.03 -11.83 15.05
C ARG A 190 -1.84 -12.16 13.79
N ARG A 191 -3.09 -11.70 13.71
CA ARG A 191 -3.97 -11.93 12.55
C ARG A 191 -3.36 -11.38 11.26
N PHE A 192 -2.82 -10.17 11.30
CA PHE A 192 -2.07 -9.58 10.19
C PHE A 192 -0.92 -10.49 9.73
N ARG A 193 -0.11 -11.00 10.67
CA ARG A 193 1.04 -11.86 10.34
C ARG A 193 0.65 -13.27 9.89
N GLU A 194 -0.58 -13.70 10.14
CA GLU A 194 -1.13 -15.02 9.76
C GLU A 194 -2.03 -14.93 8.52
N ALA A 195 -2.30 -13.73 8.00
CA ALA A 195 -3.17 -13.54 6.84
C ALA A 195 -2.51 -13.98 5.53
N ASP A 196 -3.24 -14.75 4.73
CA ASP A 196 -2.89 -15.10 3.35
C ASP A 196 -3.03 -13.88 2.42
N ILE A 197 -4.04 -13.05 2.67
CA ILE A 197 -4.40 -11.86 1.90
C ILE A 197 -4.52 -10.68 2.86
N VAL A 198 -3.78 -9.60 2.58
CA VAL A 198 -3.80 -8.34 3.32
C VAL A 198 -4.31 -7.23 2.39
N LEU A 199 -5.38 -6.54 2.78
CA LEU A 199 -5.80 -5.29 2.17
C LEU A 199 -5.09 -4.13 2.88
N ASP A 200 -4.17 -3.48 2.16
CA ASP A 200 -3.29 -2.44 2.66
C ASP A 200 -3.73 -1.05 2.15
N TYR A 201 -4.36 -0.27 3.04
CA TYR A 201 -4.71 1.13 2.80
C TYR A 201 -3.55 2.11 3.09
N HIS A 202 -2.50 1.61 3.75
CA HIS A 202 -1.32 2.37 4.17
C HIS A 202 -0.15 2.17 3.21
N PHE A 203 -0.41 1.72 1.98
CA PHE A 203 0.65 1.49 1.01
C PHE A 203 1.36 2.80 0.68
N GLY A 204 2.65 2.90 1.01
CA GLY A 204 3.38 4.17 0.91
C GLY A 204 3.32 5.03 2.17
N LYS A 205 2.32 4.90 3.03
CA LYS A 205 2.06 5.76 4.19
C LYS A 205 2.70 5.24 5.47
N SER A 206 2.56 6.02 6.54
CA SER A 206 2.98 5.60 7.88
C SER A 206 2.21 4.35 8.33
N LEU A 207 2.87 3.44 9.04
CA LEU A 207 2.21 2.27 9.61
C LEU A 207 1.14 2.69 10.64
N PRO A 208 0.04 1.93 10.78
CA PRO A 208 -0.91 2.12 11.88
C PRO A 208 -0.27 1.88 13.25
N ALA A 209 -0.76 2.56 14.29
CA ALA A 209 -0.22 2.45 15.66
C ALA A 209 -0.32 1.02 16.22
N PHE A 210 -1.42 0.31 15.96
CA PHE A 210 -1.54 -1.09 16.36
C PHE A 210 -0.52 -2.01 15.70
N ILE A 211 0.11 -1.63 14.58
CA ILE A 211 1.13 -2.42 13.89
C ILE A 211 2.54 -2.09 14.38
N GLU A 212 2.84 -0.82 14.64
CA GLU A 212 4.10 -0.35 15.21
C GLU A 212 3.82 0.89 16.06
N GLN A 213 4.30 0.91 17.31
CA GLN A 213 3.99 1.99 18.26
C GLN A 213 5.02 3.12 18.15
N ASN A 214 6.25 2.81 17.76
CA ASN A 214 7.30 3.81 17.63
C ASN A 214 7.08 4.68 16.39
N GLU A 215 6.79 5.97 16.58
CA GLU A 215 6.49 6.92 15.51
C GLU A 215 7.55 6.97 14.40
N THR A 216 8.83 7.00 14.78
CA THR A 216 9.93 6.98 13.81
C THR A 216 9.88 5.70 12.97
N THR A 217 9.70 4.54 13.61
CA THR A 217 9.66 3.25 12.90
C THR A 217 8.45 3.17 11.98
N ARG A 218 7.29 3.72 12.38
CA ARG A 218 6.08 3.78 11.55
C ARG A 218 6.30 4.53 10.23
N LEU A 219 7.17 5.53 10.23
CA LEU A 219 7.50 6.31 9.02
C LEU A 219 8.51 5.60 8.10
N LEU A 220 9.31 4.69 8.65
CA LEU A 220 10.47 4.09 7.98
C LEU A 220 10.21 2.66 7.48
N GLN A 221 9.03 2.12 7.76
CA GLN A 221 8.67 0.74 7.44
C GLN A 221 7.36 0.68 6.68
N SER A 222 7.22 -0.32 5.82
CA SER A 222 5.99 -0.63 5.10
C SER A 222 5.29 -1.83 5.73
N MET A 223 4.00 -2.03 5.46
CA MET A 223 3.28 -3.23 5.90
C MET A 223 4.00 -4.50 5.46
N ILE A 224 4.65 -4.50 4.30
CA ILE A 224 5.41 -5.64 3.79
C ILE A 224 6.60 -5.96 4.72
N SER A 225 7.36 -4.94 5.13
CA SER A 225 8.52 -5.12 6.02
C SER A 225 8.17 -5.70 7.39
N VAL A 226 7.04 -5.29 7.96
CA VAL A 226 6.60 -5.77 9.28
C VAL A 226 5.80 -7.06 9.21
N SER A 227 5.54 -7.56 8.00
CA SER A 227 4.78 -8.79 7.81
C SER A 227 5.57 -10.03 8.22
N ASN A 228 6.91 -10.07 8.13
CA ASN A 228 7.72 -11.30 8.20
C ASN A 228 7.50 -12.28 7.03
N ALA A 229 6.88 -11.85 5.92
CA ALA A 229 6.80 -12.66 4.71
C ALA A 229 8.20 -12.86 4.10
N ARG A 230 8.49 -14.08 3.63
CA ARG A 230 9.72 -14.41 2.87
C ARG A 230 9.57 -14.08 1.39
N GLU A 231 8.36 -14.24 0.88
CA GLU A 231 7.97 -13.89 -0.49
C GLU A 231 6.63 -13.16 -0.46
N TYR A 232 6.43 -12.23 -1.38
CA TYR A 232 5.18 -11.49 -1.48
C TYR A 232 4.82 -11.12 -2.93
N ARG A 233 3.54 -10.80 -3.14
CA ARG A 233 3.02 -10.17 -4.35
C ARG A 233 2.04 -9.07 -3.98
N ILE A 234 2.11 -7.95 -4.71
CA ILE A 234 1.28 -6.76 -4.47
C ILE A 234 0.46 -6.49 -5.73
N VAL A 235 -0.85 -6.40 -5.60
CA VAL A 235 -1.68 -5.72 -6.59
C VAL A 235 -1.96 -4.33 -6.04
N HIS A 236 -1.40 -3.30 -6.69
CA HIS A 236 -1.63 -1.90 -6.36
C HIS A 236 -2.73 -1.36 -7.25
N VAL A 237 -3.91 -1.13 -6.67
CA VAL A 237 -5.03 -0.55 -7.40
C VAL A 237 -4.85 0.95 -7.48
N VAL A 238 -4.87 1.45 -8.70
CA VAL A 238 -4.62 2.85 -9.03
C VAL A 238 -5.76 3.41 -9.85
N ARG A 239 -5.85 4.73 -9.88
CA ARG A 239 -6.87 5.47 -10.61
C ARG A 239 -6.26 6.76 -11.14
N ASP A 240 -6.87 7.35 -12.17
CA ASP A 240 -6.50 8.68 -12.65
C ASP A 240 -6.44 9.67 -11.47
N PRO A 241 -5.30 10.36 -11.23
CA PRO A 241 -5.17 11.34 -10.15
C PRO A 241 -6.25 12.42 -10.14
N LEU A 242 -6.73 12.86 -11.31
CA LEU A 242 -7.83 13.82 -11.41
C LEU A 242 -9.13 13.23 -10.87
N ASP A 243 -9.42 11.97 -11.22
CA ASP A 243 -10.60 11.27 -10.75
C ASP A 243 -10.53 10.96 -9.25
N VAL A 244 -9.34 10.68 -8.72
CA VAL A 244 -9.10 10.53 -7.28
C VAL A 244 -9.47 11.83 -6.56
N LEU A 245 -8.92 12.95 -7.02
CA LEU A 245 -9.17 14.27 -6.45
C LEU A 245 -10.65 14.64 -6.47
N VAL A 246 -11.29 14.58 -7.65
CA VAL A 246 -12.70 14.94 -7.81
C VAL A 246 -13.61 13.95 -7.08
N SER A 247 -13.28 12.66 -7.06
CA SER A 247 -14.04 11.68 -6.29
C SER A 247 -13.89 11.88 -4.78
N GLY A 248 -12.74 12.37 -4.31
CA GLY A 248 -12.47 12.70 -2.91
C GLY A 248 -13.34 13.87 -2.46
N LEU A 249 -13.31 14.96 -3.24
CA LEU A 249 -14.14 16.13 -3.02
C LEU A 249 -15.63 15.76 -2.98
N ALA A 250 -16.13 15.03 -3.97
CA ALA A 250 -17.53 14.59 -4.02
C ALA A 250 -17.90 13.66 -2.85
N TYR A 251 -16.93 13.01 -2.21
CA TYR A 251 -17.16 12.22 -1.00
C TYR A 251 -17.19 13.09 0.25
N HIS A 252 -16.22 13.98 0.43
CA HIS A 252 -16.17 14.88 1.59
C HIS A 252 -17.31 15.90 1.62
N ALA A 253 -17.76 16.36 0.44
CA ALA A 253 -18.93 17.23 0.33
C ALA A 253 -20.21 16.59 0.89
N ARG A 254 -20.27 15.25 0.99
CA ARG A 254 -21.38 14.53 1.63
C ARG A 254 -21.29 14.49 3.15
N SER A 255 -20.17 14.90 3.73
CA SER A 255 -19.91 14.86 5.18
C SER A 255 -20.27 13.50 5.81
N PRO A 256 -19.66 12.39 5.34
CA PRO A 256 -19.95 11.06 5.87
C PRO A 256 -19.55 10.95 7.35
N ASN A 257 -20.34 10.20 8.13
CA ASN A 257 -20.24 10.19 9.60
C ASN A 257 -18.93 9.60 10.15
N ASP A 258 -18.27 8.75 9.38
CA ASP A 258 -16.99 8.11 9.68
C ASP A 258 -15.80 9.05 9.49
N GLU A 259 -15.91 10.08 8.64
CA GLU A 259 -14.86 11.07 8.42
C GLU A 259 -14.93 12.23 9.43
N ARG A 260 -14.77 11.88 10.73
CA ARG A 260 -14.85 12.85 11.85
C ARG A 260 -13.86 14.01 11.74
N TRP A 261 -12.80 13.87 10.94
CA TRP A 261 -11.85 14.95 10.72
C TRP A 261 -12.45 16.11 9.92
N LEU A 262 -13.50 15.88 9.11
CA LEU A 262 -14.15 16.93 8.30
C LEU A 262 -14.75 18.06 9.15
N SER A 263 -15.20 17.75 10.37
CA SER A 263 -15.73 18.73 11.33
C SER A 263 -14.65 19.38 12.19
N ARG A 264 -13.43 18.82 12.20
CA ARG A 264 -12.29 19.29 13.00
C ARG A 264 -11.31 20.13 12.18
N ALA A 265 -11.04 19.71 10.95
CA ALA A 265 -10.21 20.42 10.01
C ALA A 265 -10.84 21.78 9.69
N ARG A 266 -10.00 22.81 9.56
CA ARG A 266 -10.43 24.20 9.39
C ARG A 266 -9.95 24.76 8.06
N VAL A 267 -10.80 25.55 7.43
CA VAL A 267 -10.48 26.43 6.30
C VAL A 267 -10.96 27.82 6.69
N ALA A 268 -10.02 28.70 7.03
CA ALA A 268 -10.30 29.92 7.79
C ALA A 268 -11.09 29.59 9.08
N GLU A 269 -12.23 30.25 9.30
CA GLU A 269 -13.06 30.05 10.50
C GLU A 269 -14.03 28.85 10.40
N LEU A 270 -14.25 28.33 9.19
CA LEU A 270 -15.21 27.24 8.94
C LEU A 270 -14.55 25.87 9.14
N SER A 271 -15.32 24.89 9.59
CA SER A 271 -14.91 23.50 9.41
C SER A 271 -14.86 23.15 7.92
N TYR A 272 -14.05 22.17 7.53
CA TYR A 272 -13.95 21.78 6.13
C TYR A 272 -15.31 21.33 5.57
N ALA A 273 -16.11 20.60 6.37
CA ALA A 273 -17.48 20.23 6.02
C ALA A 273 -18.40 21.45 5.79
N GLU A 274 -18.27 22.52 6.58
CA GLU A 274 -19.04 23.75 6.41
C GLU A 274 -18.57 24.54 5.18
N PHE A 275 -17.25 24.65 5.00
CA PHE A 275 -16.64 25.29 3.86
C PHE A 275 -17.11 24.66 2.54
N LEU A 276 -17.11 23.33 2.42
CA LEU A 276 -17.52 22.63 1.20
C LEU A 276 -18.99 22.86 0.81
N LYS A 277 -19.86 23.30 1.75
CA LYS A 277 -21.27 23.59 1.45
C LYS A 277 -21.45 24.92 0.72
N THR A 278 -20.52 25.85 0.87
CA THR A 278 -20.63 27.22 0.36
C THR A 278 -19.53 27.56 -0.64
N ALA A 279 -18.46 26.77 -0.69
CA ALA A 279 -17.33 26.97 -1.59
C ALA A 279 -17.74 26.92 -3.07
N SER A 280 -17.13 27.78 -3.87
CA SER A 280 -17.18 27.65 -5.33
C SER A 280 -16.48 26.35 -5.77
N PRO A 281 -16.79 25.79 -6.96
CA PRO A 281 -16.07 24.62 -7.47
C PRO A 281 -14.55 24.78 -7.48
N LYS A 282 -14.06 26.00 -7.75
CA LYS A 282 -12.63 26.36 -7.74
C LYS A 282 -12.02 26.30 -6.34
N ASP A 283 -12.66 26.95 -5.36
CA ASP A 283 -12.15 26.94 -3.99
C ASP A 283 -12.23 25.54 -3.37
N ALA A 284 -13.28 24.80 -3.69
CA ALA A 284 -13.50 23.44 -3.21
C ALA A 284 -12.42 22.47 -3.73
N ILE A 285 -12.09 22.53 -5.03
CA ILE A 285 -11.07 21.63 -5.61
C ILE A 285 -9.66 21.98 -5.14
N ALA A 286 -9.35 23.27 -4.96
CA ALA A 286 -8.08 23.72 -4.39
C ALA A 286 -7.92 23.26 -2.93
N ALA A 287 -8.97 23.39 -2.12
CA ALA A 287 -8.96 22.91 -0.75
C ALA A 287 -8.81 21.38 -0.68
N GLU A 288 -9.55 20.63 -1.52
CA GLU A 288 -9.41 19.17 -1.57
C GLU A 288 -7.99 18.76 -1.97
N MET A 289 -7.37 19.42 -2.93
CA MET A 289 -5.99 19.11 -3.34
C MET A 289 -5.00 19.28 -2.20
N SER A 290 -5.21 20.29 -1.34
CA SER A 290 -4.42 20.50 -0.12
C SER A 290 -4.66 19.39 0.91
N PHE A 291 -5.91 19.06 1.22
CA PHE A 291 -6.23 18.00 2.18
C PHE A 291 -5.86 16.58 1.71
N SER A 292 -5.83 16.35 0.41
CA SER A 292 -5.49 15.06 -0.21
C SER A 292 -4.04 14.97 -0.69
N ASP A 293 -3.20 15.97 -0.38
CA ASP A 293 -1.80 16.05 -0.83
C ASP A 293 -1.04 14.74 -0.55
N ASP A 294 -1.05 14.29 0.70
CA ASP A 294 -0.35 13.06 1.11
C ASP A 294 -0.86 11.83 0.36
N GLU A 295 -2.18 11.68 0.24
CA GLU A 295 -2.82 10.56 -0.47
C GLU A 295 -2.39 10.50 -1.94
N ILE A 296 -2.43 11.64 -2.64
CA ILE A 296 -2.13 11.69 -4.07
C ILE A 296 -0.61 11.54 -4.31
N ARG A 297 0.23 12.10 -3.44
CA ARG A 297 1.68 11.87 -3.49
C ARG A 297 2.01 10.40 -3.31
N MET A 298 1.45 9.76 -2.29
CA MET A 298 1.71 8.35 -2.01
C MET A 298 1.22 7.47 -3.15
N LEU A 299 0.07 7.78 -3.76
CA LEU A 299 -0.41 7.11 -4.96
C LEU A 299 0.62 7.15 -6.09
N ALA A 300 1.14 8.34 -6.43
CA ALA A 300 2.08 8.50 -7.54
C ALA A 300 3.46 7.86 -7.26
N LEU A 301 3.99 8.05 -6.05
CA LEU A 301 5.28 7.49 -5.64
C LEU A 301 5.25 5.96 -5.62
N THR A 302 4.19 5.39 -5.05
CA THR A 302 4.01 3.94 -5.01
C THR A 302 3.77 3.36 -6.40
N TYR A 303 3.03 4.05 -7.28
CA TYR A 303 2.85 3.64 -8.68
C TYR A 303 4.19 3.52 -9.39
N VAL A 304 5.02 4.57 -9.32
CA VAL A 304 6.34 4.62 -9.96
C VAL A 304 7.27 3.53 -9.41
N GLN A 305 7.25 3.31 -8.10
CA GLN A 305 8.03 2.25 -7.48
C GLN A 305 7.52 0.85 -7.88
N CYS A 306 6.22 0.69 -8.06
CA CYS A 306 5.60 -0.54 -8.54
C CYS A 306 6.04 -0.83 -10.00
N GLU A 307 6.08 0.19 -10.86
CA GLU A 307 6.60 0.09 -12.24
C GLU A 307 8.08 -0.30 -12.30
N ARG A 308 8.87 0.03 -11.26
CA ARG A 308 10.27 -0.43 -11.15
C ARG A 308 10.40 -1.87 -10.65
N ASN A 309 9.38 -2.40 -9.98
CA ASN A 309 9.39 -3.72 -9.36
C ASN A 309 8.25 -4.60 -9.91
N ARG A 310 8.07 -4.62 -11.23
CA ARG A 310 6.97 -5.35 -11.91
C ARG A 310 6.90 -6.84 -11.58
N ASP A 311 8.00 -7.44 -11.13
CA ASP A 311 8.05 -8.84 -10.71
C ASP A 311 7.29 -9.11 -9.40
N THR A 312 7.18 -8.11 -8.53
CA THR A 312 6.57 -8.24 -7.19
C THR A 312 5.37 -7.32 -6.97
N CYS A 313 5.22 -6.27 -7.77
CA CYS A 313 4.11 -5.34 -7.72
C CYS A 313 3.47 -5.14 -9.10
N LEU A 314 2.13 -5.18 -9.14
CA LEU A 314 1.33 -4.95 -10.33
C LEU A 314 0.41 -3.74 -10.12
N ASN A 315 0.59 -2.70 -10.94
CA ASN A 315 -0.38 -1.62 -11.06
C ASN A 315 -1.62 -2.10 -11.82
N LEU A 316 -2.80 -1.96 -11.21
CA LEU A 316 -4.08 -2.32 -11.79
C LEU A 316 -5.02 -1.10 -11.74
N ARG A 317 -5.45 -0.65 -12.92
CA ARG A 317 -6.34 0.52 -13.04
C ARG A 317 -7.75 0.17 -12.57
N LEU A 318 -8.34 0.99 -11.70
CA LEU A 318 -9.73 0.83 -11.25
C LEU A 318 -10.69 0.84 -12.44
N GLU A 319 -10.45 1.73 -13.41
CA GLU A 319 -11.23 1.89 -14.63
C GLU A 319 -11.23 0.61 -15.50
N ALA A 320 -10.26 -0.29 -15.31
CA ALA A 320 -10.25 -1.58 -15.99
C ALA A 320 -11.34 -2.53 -15.48
N PHE A 321 -11.71 -2.45 -14.20
CA PHE A 321 -12.82 -3.24 -13.65
C PHE A 321 -14.16 -2.83 -14.25
N GLU A 322 -14.36 -1.52 -14.48
CA GLU A 322 -15.57 -1.01 -15.14
C GLU A 322 -15.67 -1.49 -16.59
N ARG A 323 -14.54 -1.59 -17.29
CA ARG A 323 -14.51 -2.09 -18.69
C ARG A 323 -14.68 -3.60 -18.80
N ASN A 324 -14.00 -4.34 -17.93
CA ASN A 324 -14.04 -5.80 -17.93
C ASN A 324 -13.61 -6.33 -16.56
N PHE A 325 -14.58 -6.54 -15.68
CA PHE A 325 -14.37 -7.01 -14.32
C PHE A 325 -13.63 -8.35 -14.28
N ASP A 326 -14.15 -9.36 -14.99
CA ASP A 326 -13.64 -10.73 -14.95
C ASP A 326 -12.18 -10.82 -15.42
N ARG A 327 -11.84 -10.20 -16.55
CA ARG A 327 -10.46 -10.19 -17.09
C ARG A 327 -9.50 -9.43 -16.18
N THR A 328 -9.96 -8.32 -15.60
CA THR A 328 -9.14 -7.49 -14.71
C THR A 328 -8.86 -8.24 -13.40
N LEU A 329 -9.87 -8.91 -12.83
CA LEU A 329 -9.73 -9.73 -11.65
C LEU A 329 -8.87 -10.96 -11.92
N GLU A 330 -9.02 -11.64 -13.07
CA GLU A 330 -8.17 -12.76 -13.46
C GLU A 330 -6.69 -12.37 -13.44
N ARG A 331 -6.35 -11.22 -14.04
CA ARG A 331 -4.99 -10.70 -14.07
C ARG A 331 -4.45 -10.46 -12.66
N ALA A 332 -5.26 -9.89 -11.77
CA ALA A 332 -4.90 -9.70 -10.36
C ALA A 332 -4.63 -11.03 -9.65
N LEU A 333 -5.54 -12.00 -9.79
CA LEU A 333 -5.45 -13.30 -9.12
C LEU A 333 -4.24 -14.12 -9.60
N ARG A 334 -3.95 -14.10 -10.90
CA ARG A 334 -2.74 -14.73 -11.46
C ARG A 334 -1.48 -14.09 -10.91
N PHE A 335 -1.41 -12.75 -10.87
CA PHE A 335 -0.25 -12.04 -10.36
C PHE A 335 -0.01 -12.31 -8.87
N LEU A 336 -1.09 -12.36 -8.08
CA LEU A 336 -1.07 -12.75 -6.66
C LEU A 336 -0.78 -14.24 -6.44
N ARG A 337 -0.51 -15.01 -7.51
CA ARG A 337 -0.19 -16.44 -7.44
C ARG A 337 -1.28 -17.24 -6.71
N PHE A 338 -2.54 -16.96 -7.01
CA PHE A 338 -3.61 -17.91 -6.69
C PHE A 338 -3.49 -19.13 -7.62
N PRO A 339 -3.90 -20.34 -7.17
CA PRO A 339 -3.79 -21.53 -7.99
C PRO A 339 -4.66 -21.41 -9.25
N SER A 340 -4.07 -21.63 -10.44
CA SER A 340 -4.76 -21.46 -11.73
C SER A 340 -6.09 -22.21 -11.81
N GLN A 341 -6.15 -23.42 -11.24
CA GLN A 341 -7.36 -24.25 -11.19
C GLN A 341 -8.52 -23.64 -10.37
N ASN A 342 -8.23 -22.68 -9.50
CA ASN A 342 -9.23 -22.02 -8.65
C ASN A 342 -9.65 -20.65 -9.20
N ILE A 343 -8.93 -20.07 -10.15
CA ILE A 343 -9.15 -18.68 -10.58
C ILE A 343 -10.55 -18.51 -11.19
N THR A 344 -11.01 -19.46 -12.00
CA THR A 344 -12.35 -19.40 -12.61
C THR A 344 -13.47 -19.39 -11.56
N SER A 345 -13.38 -20.25 -10.54
CA SER A 345 -14.38 -20.28 -9.47
C SER A 345 -14.29 -19.04 -8.57
N MET A 346 -13.09 -18.51 -8.34
CA MET A 346 -12.90 -17.25 -7.60
C MET A 346 -13.54 -16.05 -8.31
N ILE A 347 -13.43 -15.98 -9.64
CA ILE A 347 -14.08 -14.93 -10.45
C ILE A 347 -15.61 -15.07 -10.36
N GLN A 348 -16.14 -16.29 -10.49
CA GLN A 348 -17.58 -16.56 -10.32
C GLN A 348 -18.08 -16.18 -8.91
N ILE A 349 -17.29 -16.45 -7.87
CA ILE A 349 -17.59 -16.06 -6.50
C ILE A 349 -17.64 -14.53 -6.35
N ALA A 350 -16.72 -13.82 -7.00
CA ALA A 350 -16.59 -12.37 -6.92
C ALA A 350 -17.51 -11.61 -7.88
N SER A 351 -18.17 -12.28 -8.83
CA SER A 351 -19.01 -11.62 -9.85
C SER A 351 -20.20 -10.87 -9.25
N VAL A 352 -20.59 -11.17 -8.02
CA VAL A 352 -21.61 -10.43 -7.26
C VAL A 352 -21.19 -8.97 -6.98
N HIS A 353 -19.91 -8.65 -7.11
CA HIS A 353 -19.34 -7.31 -6.91
C HIS A 353 -19.09 -6.56 -8.22
N ASP A 354 -19.47 -7.15 -9.35
CA ASP A 354 -19.43 -6.49 -10.64
C ASP A 354 -20.59 -5.51 -10.74
N VAL A 355 -20.31 -4.24 -10.44
CA VAL A 355 -21.30 -3.15 -10.42
C VAL A 355 -22.02 -3.00 -11.78
N SER A 356 -21.38 -3.40 -12.89
CA SER A 356 -22.01 -3.35 -14.21
C SER A 356 -23.20 -4.30 -14.36
N LYS A 357 -23.28 -5.32 -13.50
CA LYS A 357 -24.33 -6.34 -13.47
C LYS A 357 -25.43 -6.04 -12.43
N TRP A 358 -25.27 -4.98 -11.62
CA TRP A 358 -26.21 -4.66 -10.55
C TRP A 358 -27.51 -4.04 -11.09
N SER A 359 -28.62 -4.47 -10.52
CA SER A 359 -29.94 -3.85 -10.72
C SER A 359 -30.01 -2.45 -10.11
N GLU A 360 -30.99 -1.64 -10.53
CA GLU A 360 -31.19 -0.30 -9.93
C GLU A 360 -31.43 -0.35 -8.41
N ASP A 361 -32.08 -1.40 -7.92
CA ASP A 361 -32.29 -1.59 -6.48
C ASP A 361 -31.00 -1.93 -5.73
N GLU A 362 -30.10 -2.72 -6.32
CA GLU A 362 -28.78 -3.01 -5.76
C GLU A 362 -27.89 -1.77 -5.78
N LEU A 363 -27.97 -0.98 -6.86
CA LEU A 363 -27.29 0.31 -6.94
C LEU A 363 -27.78 1.25 -5.84
N ARG A 364 -29.09 1.29 -5.56
CA ARG A 364 -29.64 2.15 -4.50
C ARG A 364 -29.29 1.67 -3.08
N LYS A 365 -29.21 0.36 -2.85
CA LYS A 365 -28.82 -0.21 -1.53
C LYS A 365 -27.34 -0.04 -1.24
N ASN A 366 -26.49 -0.04 -2.27
CA ASN A 366 -25.05 0.14 -2.16
C ASN A 366 -24.65 1.60 -2.41
N GLU A 367 -25.22 2.53 -1.62
CA GLU A 367 -25.05 3.98 -1.80
C GLU A 367 -23.58 4.46 -1.81
N HIS A 368 -22.67 3.68 -1.21
CA HIS A 368 -21.23 3.92 -1.24
C HIS A 368 -20.66 3.98 -2.68
N TYR A 369 -21.30 3.29 -3.64
CA TYR A 369 -20.87 3.19 -5.03
C TYR A 369 -21.61 4.15 -5.98
N THR A 370 -22.79 4.68 -5.62
CA THR A 370 -23.78 5.08 -6.64
C THR A 370 -24.39 6.48 -6.51
N LYS A 371 -24.16 7.23 -5.41
CA LYS A 371 -24.70 8.60 -5.30
C LYS A 371 -24.07 9.54 -6.34
N ARG A 372 -24.88 9.93 -7.33
CA ARG A 372 -24.53 10.85 -8.42
C ARG A 372 -24.56 12.30 -7.91
N ILE A 373 -23.40 12.79 -7.49
CA ILE A 373 -23.13 14.24 -7.48
C ILE A 373 -22.70 14.61 -8.89
N ASP A 374 -23.18 15.74 -9.42
CA ASP A 374 -22.64 16.28 -10.68
C ASP A 374 -21.20 16.72 -10.45
N ARG A 375 -20.27 15.98 -11.04
CA ARG A 375 -18.82 16.22 -10.86
C ARG A 375 -18.24 17.17 -11.91
N ARG A 376 -19.00 17.47 -12.97
CA ARG A 376 -18.51 18.28 -14.11
C ARG A 376 -17.92 19.63 -13.68
N PRO A 377 -18.56 20.40 -12.76
CA PRO A 377 -18.01 21.68 -12.35
C PRO A 377 -16.63 21.58 -11.71
N TYR A 378 -16.33 20.48 -11.01
CA TYR A 378 -15.02 20.28 -10.36
C TYR A 378 -13.94 19.87 -11.36
N TYR A 379 -14.29 19.10 -12.38
CA TYR A 379 -13.37 18.80 -13.48
C TYR A 379 -13.03 20.05 -14.30
N GLU A 380 -14.02 20.90 -14.55
CA GLU A 380 -13.81 22.19 -15.23
C GLU A 380 -12.93 23.10 -14.38
N ALA A 381 -13.26 23.29 -13.11
CA ALA A 381 -12.46 24.09 -12.19
C ALA A 381 -11.01 23.60 -12.05
N ALA A 382 -10.78 22.29 -12.01
CA ALA A 382 -9.43 21.72 -11.97
C ALA A 382 -8.60 21.99 -13.24
N ARG A 383 -9.26 22.15 -14.40
CA ARG A 383 -8.61 22.44 -15.68
C ARG A 383 -8.35 23.94 -15.89
N GLU A 384 -9.21 24.78 -15.32
CA GLU A 384 -9.09 26.24 -15.40
C GLU A 384 -8.06 26.81 -14.41
N ASP A 385 -7.73 26.06 -13.35
CA ASP A 385 -6.67 26.46 -12.41
C ASP A 385 -5.30 25.95 -12.88
N ASP A 386 -4.43 26.88 -13.28
CA ASP A 386 -3.11 26.58 -13.86
C ASP A 386 -2.21 25.74 -12.93
N ASP A 387 -2.26 25.97 -11.62
CA ASP A 387 -1.42 25.26 -10.66
C ASP A 387 -1.91 23.83 -10.43
N ILE A 388 -3.23 23.67 -10.25
CA ILE A 388 -3.85 22.34 -10.13
C ILE A 388 -3.66 21.55 -11.42
N TRP A 389 -3.99 22.14 -12.58
CA TRP A 389 -3.96 21.45 -13.85
C TRP A 389 -2.55 20.99 -14.24
N ARG A 390 -1.54 21.84 -14.04
CA ARG A 390 -0.13 21.49 -14.26
C ARG A 390 0.31 20.34 -13.36
N THR A 391 -0.04 20.39 -12.07
CA THR A 391 0.31 19.35 -11.11
C THR A 391 -0.34 18.02 -11.48
N ILE A 392 -1.64 18.02 -11.75
CA ILE A 392 -2.39 16.83 -12.15
C ILE A 392 -1.87 16.26 -13.48
N THR A 393 -1.60 17.10 -14.48
CA THR A 393 -1.05 16.66 -15.77
C THR A 393 0.31 15.99 -15.59
N ALA A 394 1.19 16.56 -14.76
CA ALA A 394 2.48 15.96 -14.44
C ALA A 394 2.33 14.57 -13.78
N LEU A 395 1.38 14.41 -12.85
CA LEU A 395 1.08 13.13 -12.20
C LEU A 395 0.48 12.11 -13.18
N ARG A 396 -0.48 12.54 -14.02
CA ARG A 396 -1.09 11.70 -15.07
C ARG A 396 -0.02 11.19 -16.02
N ARG A 397 0.94 12.03 -16.40
CA ARG A 397 2.11 11.64 -17.21
C ARG A 397 2.96 10.59 -16.52
N ALA A 398 3.35 10.84 -15.28
CA ALA A 398 4.17 9.93 -14.50
C ALA A 398 3.49 8.57 -14.29
N MET A 399 2.15 8.57 -14.21
CA MET A 399 1.34 7.37 -14.01
C MET A 399 0.81 6.74 -15.32
N GLY A 400 1.23 7.25 -16.48
CA GLY A 400 0.86 6.73 -17.79
C GLY A 400 -0.61 6.92 -18.19
N TYR A 401 -1.31 7.90 -17.61
CA TYR A 401 -2.69 8.28 -17.99
C TYR A 401 -2.74 9.24 -19.19
N ASP A 402 -1.59 9.70 -19.70
CA ASP A 402 -1.50 10.58 -20.86
C ASP A 402 -1.74 9.88 -22.21
N ALA A 403 -1.67 8.55 -22.25
CA ALA A 403 -1.99 7.76 -23.43
C ALA A 403 -3.47 7.38 -23.41
N THR A 404 -4.30 8.17 -24.09
CA THR A 404 -5.77 8.01 -24.31
C THR A 404 -6.61 8.20 -23.04
N SER A 405 -7.61 9.08 -22.99
CA SER A 405 -8.58 9.55 -23.98
C SER A 405 -9.14 10.92 -23.61
#